data_AF-A0AAD9IL81-F1
#
_entry.id   AF-A0AAD9IL81-F1
#
_cell.length_a   1.000
_cell.length_b   1.000
_cell.length_c   1.000
_cell.angle_alpha   90.00
_cell.angle_beta   90.00
_cell.angle_gamma   90.00
#
_symmetry.space_group_name_H-M   'P 1'
#
loop_
_entity.id
_entity.type
_entity.pdbx_description
1 polymer ?
#
loop_
_entity_poly.entity_id
_entity_poly.type
_entity_poly.pdbx_seq_one_letter_code
_entity_poly.pdbx_strand_id
1 'polypeptide(L)'
;MSRKNNLQKRKVAHNAELEKAKALLQQRKEKEQQLLARAAERQAKGPSVQTKGVEKRKFKGIKLKRKRVVRGIKITDSESKKKVLEILKAEQAMQMMQVEEDAPPRPKKSAMGKGIKVAAAASAAKTKKATKPKAAAAKMDMD
;
A
#
# COMPACT_ATOMS: atom_id res chain seq x y z
N MET A 1 -37.46 23.41 -44.07
CA MET A 1 -35.98 23.42 -44.29
C MET A 1 -35.67 22.67 -45.58
N SER A 2 -34.95 23.29 -46.53
CA SER A 2 -34.62 22.69 -47.82
C SER A 2 -33.76 21.42 -47.65
N ARG A 3 -33.99 20.40 -48.49
CA ARG A 3 -33.19 19.16 -48.51
C ARG A 3 -31.68 19.43 -48.66
N LYS A 4 -31.31 20.53 -49.34
CA LYS A 4 -29.93 20.98 -49.52
C LYS A 4 -29.27 21.39 -48.19
N ASN A 5 -30.00 22.09 -47.32
CA ASN A 5 -29.49 22.53 -46.00
C ASN A 5 -29.29 21.33 -45.06
N ASN A 6 -30.17 20.32 -45.13
CA ASN A 6 -30.04 19.12 -44.31
C ASN A 6 -28.81 18.29 -44.72
N LEU A 7 -28.50 18.22 -46.00
CA LEU A 7 -27.33 17.50 -46.51
C LEU A 7 -26.02 18.20 -46.12
N GLN A 8 -25.97 19.54 -46.19
CA GLN A 8 -24.84 20.32 -45.70
C GLN A 8 -24.62 20.12 -44.19
N LYS A 9 -25.69 20.19 -43.39
CA LYS A 9 -25.60 19.94 -41.93
C LYS A 9 -25.04 18.55 -41.61
N ARG A 10 -25.47 17.52 -42.34
CA ARG A 10 -24.93 16.15 -42.19
C ARG A 10 -23.45 16.07 -42.51
N LYS A 11 -23.00 16.72 -43.60
CA LYS A 11 -21.58 16.78 -43.97
C LYS A 11 -20.73 17.49 -42.90
N VAL A 12 -21.21 18.62 -42.40
CA VAL A 12 -20.51 19.37 -41.34
C VAL A 12 -20.41 18.56 -40.05
N ALA A 13 -21.50 17.91 -39.63
CA ALA A 13 -21.51 17.07 -38.44
C ALA A 13 -20.51 15.90 -38.56
N HIS A 14 -20.51 15.21 -39.71
CA HIS A 14 -19.58 14.10 -39.96
C HIS A 14 -18.12 14.57 -39.94
N ASN A 15 -17.81 15.72 -40.53
CA ASN A 15 -16.45 16.26 -40.50
C ASN A 15 -16.00 16.61 -39.07
N ALA A 16 -16.88 17.20 -38.27
CA ALA A 16 -16.61 17.50 -36.87
C ALA A 16 -16.39 16.22 -36.03
N GLU A 17 -17.12 15.15 -36.32
CA GLU A 17 -16.92 13.84 -35.68
C GLU A 17 -15.56 13.23 -36.04
N LEU A 18 -15.16 13.31 -37.32
CA LEU A 18 -13.84 12.86 -37.77
C LEU A 18 -12.70 13.65 -37.11
N GLU A 19 -12.84 14.96 -36.95
CA GLU A 19 -11.86 15.80 -36.27
C GLU A 19 -11.74 15.44 -34.78
N LYS A 20 -12.87 15.26 -34.09
CA LYS A 20 -12.87 14.80 -32.69
C LYS A 20 -12.24 13.43 -32.52
N ALA A 21 -12.51 12.50 -33.44
CA ALA A 21 -11.91 11.17 -33.42
C ALA A 21 -10.38 11.23 -33.60
N LYS A 22 -9.90 12.06 -34.53
CA LYS A 22 -8.45 12.29 -34.74
C LYS A 22 -7.79 12.90 -33.50
N ALA A 23 -8.41 13.91 -32.89
CA ALA A 23 -7.89 14.55 -31.68
C ALA A 23 -7.81 13.56 -30.50
N LEU A 24 -8.82 12.71 -30.30
CA LEU A 24 -8.78 11.69 -29.26
C LEU A 24 -7.67 10.65 -29.49
N LEU A 25 -7.43 10.26 -30.74
CA LEU A 25 -6.33 9.36 -31.07
C LEU A 25 -4.96 10.00 -30.79
N GLN A 26 -4.79 11.28 -31.09
CA GLN A 26 -3.56 12.02 -30.77
C GLN A 26 -3.34 12.09 -29.26
N GLN A 27 -4.37 12.45 -28.48
CA GLN A 27 -4.27 12.49 -27.02
C GLN A 27 -3.92 11.13 -26.40
N ARG A 28 -4.44 10.03 -26.95
CA ARG A 28 -4.09 8.69 -26.49
C ARG A 28 -2.63 8.37 -26.79
N LYS A 29 -2.16 8.66 -28.01
CA LYS A 29 -0.76 8.48 -28.40
C LYS A 29 0.19 9.32 -27.55
N GLU A 30 -0.15 10.57 -27.27
CA GLU A 30 0.64 11.44 -26.39
C GLU A 30 0.71 10.89 -24.96
N LYS A 31 -0.42 10.43 -24.40
CA LYS A 31 -0.44 9.79 -23.07
C LYS A 31 0.39 8.51 -23.04
N GLU A 32 0.31 7.68 -24.07
CA GLU A 32 1.13 6.47 -24.21
C GLU A 32 2.62 6.83 -24.27
N GLN A 33 3.00 7.82 -25.08
CA GLN A 33 4.38 8.29 -25.17
C GLN A 33 4.87 8.87 -23.83
N GLN A 34 4.04 9.63 -23.10
CA GLN A 34 4.40 10.13 -21.76
C GLN A 34 4.56 9.00 -20.74
N LEU A 35 3.72 7.97 -20.79
CA LEU A 35 3.85 6.80 -19.92
C LEU A 35 5.11 6.01 -20.23
N LEU A 36 5.42 5.81 -21.51
CA LEU A 36 6.65 5.16 -21.96
C LEU A 36 7.89 5.96 -21.57
N ALA A 37 7.88 7.30 -21.74
CA ALA A 37 8.97 8.17 -21.32
C ALA A 37 9.18 8.11 -19.80
N ARG A 38 8.10 8.16 -19.00
CA ARG A 38 8.19 7.99 -17.53
C ARG A 38 8.69 6.61 -17.13
N ALA A 39 8.30 5.56 -17.85
CA ALA A 39 8.79 4.21 -17.60
C ALA A 39 10.28 4.09 -17.94
N ALA A 40 10.70 4.64 -19.08
CA ALA A 40 12.09 4.69 -19.50
C ALA A 40 12.96 5.50 -18.52
N GLU A 41 12.49 6.65 -18.04
CA GLU A 41 13.17 7.41 -16.99
C GLU A 41 13.33 6.62 -15.69
N ARG A 42 12.30 5.85 -15.28
CA ARG A 42 12.37 5.00 -14.09
C ARG A 42 13.37 3.85 -14.26
N GLN A 43 13.47 3.29 -15.46
CA GLN A 43 14.45 2.26 -15.79
C GLN A 43 15.87 2.83 -15.86
N ALA A 44 16.05 3.99 -16.51
CA ALA A 44 17.34 4.67 -16.66
C ALA A 44 17.91 5.20 -15.32
N LYS A 45 17.04 5.69 -14.42
CA LYS A 45 17.42 6.09 -13.06
C LYS A 45 17.78 4.89 -12.15
N GLY A 46 17.52 3.67 -12.60
CA GLY A 46 17.82 2.42 -11.91
C GLY A 46 17.01 2.21 -10.60
N PRO A 47 16.99 0.97 -10.06
CA PRO A 47 16.38 0.69 -8.76
C PRO A 47 17.11 1.37 -7.58
N SER A 48 18.25 2.01 -7.81
CA SER A 48 19.08 2.63 -6.77
C SER A 48 18.48 3.88 -6.15
N VAL A 49 17.60 4.61 -6.85
CA VAL A 49 16.85 5.74 -6.26
C VAL A 49 15.58 5.26 -5.54
N GLN A 50 15.12 4.03 -5.83
CA GLN A 50 14.12 3.31 -5.04
C GLN A 50 14.80 2.33 -4.09
N THR A 51 15.64 2.87 -3.21
CA THR A 51 16.11 2.19 -1.98
C THR A 51 16.67 0.79 -2.18
N LYS A 52 17.99 0.70 -2.39
CA LYS A 52 18.74 -0.52 -2.09
C LYS A 52 18.39 -0.98 -0.66
N GLY A 53 17.58 -2.02 -0.52
CA GLY A 53 17.55 -2.87 0.69
C GLY A 53 16.41 -2.73 1.70
N VAL A 54 15.35 -1.94 1.45
CA VAL A 54 14.18 -1.97 2.36
C VAL A 54 12.90 -2.14 1.56
N GLU A 55 12.44 -3.39 1.45
CA GLU A 55 11.04 -3.67 1.16
C GLU A 55 10.21 -2.80 2.10
N LYS A 56 9.48 -1.82 1.55
CA LYS A 56 8.58 -0.99 2.33
C LYS A 56 7.53 -1.91 2.92
N ARG A 57 7.77 -2.41 4.13
CA ARG A 57 6.78 -3.16 4.92
C ARG A 57 5.54 -2.29 4.92
N LYS A 58 4.48 -2.74 4.24
CA LYS A 58 3.21 -2.00 4.15
C LYS A 58 2.79 -1.66 5.58
N PHE A 59 2.89 -0.40 5.96
CA PHE A 59 2.55 0.04 7.31
C PHE A 59 1.08 -0.26 7.52
N LYS A 60 0.75 -1.25 8.36
CA LYS A 60 -0.63 -1.72 8.58
C LYS A 60 -1.50 -0.73 9.36
N GLY A 61 -0.98 0.47 9.69
CA GLY A 61 -1.66 1.46 10.50
C GLY A 61 -1.80 1.04 11.97
N ILE A 62 -2.10 1.99 12.84
CA ILE A 62 -2.43 1.72 14.25
C ILE A 62 -3.89 1.26 14.30
N LYS A 63 -4.13 -0.04 14.55
CA LYS A 63 -5.48 -0.59 14.73
C LYS A 63 -5.98 -0.33 16.15
N LEU A 64 -6.80 0.72 16.32
CA LEU A 64 -7.47 1.00 17.58
C LEU A 64 -8.58 -0.05 17.86
N LYS A 65 -8.43 -0.81 18.94
CA LYS A 65 -9.40 -1.82 19.41
C LYS A 65 -10.53 -1.15 20.20
N ARG A 66 -11.77 -1.63 20.03
CA ARG A 66 -12.92 -1.19 20.83
C ARG A 66 -12.71 -1.51 22.32
N LYS A 67 -13.37 -0.74 23.20
CA LYS A 67 -13.33 -0.82 24.67
C LYS A 67 -11.95 -0.54 25.31
N ARG A 68 -10.98 -0.05 24.54
CA ARG A 68 -9.70 0.43 25.07
C ARG A 68 -9.79 1.92 25.39
N VAL A 69 -9.03 2.34 26.39
CA VAL A 69 -8.84 3.76 26.74
C VAL A 69 -7.53 4.21 26.14
N VAL A 70 -7.57 5.27 25.33
CA VAL A 70 -6.39 5.88 24.71
C VAL A 70 -6.45 7.37 25.01
N ARG A 71 -5.40 7.92 25.64
CA ARG A 71 -5.33 9.34 26.04
C ARG A 71 -6.60 9.82 26.79
N GLY A 72 -7.11 8.98 27.70
CA GLY A 72 -8.31 9.28 28.49
C GLY A 72 -9.65 9.04 27.80
N ILE A 73 -9.68 8.76 26.48
CA ILE A 73 -10.92 8.50 25.74
C ILE A 73 -11.14 7.00 25.60
N LYS A 74 -12.29 6.51 26.09
CA LYS A 74 -12.73 5.12 25.89
C LYS A 74 -13.37 4.96 24.51
N ILE A 75 -12.84 4.03 23.70
CA ILE A 75 -13.35 3.78 22.35
C ILE A 75 -14.60 2.90 22.43
N THR A 76 -15.77 3.52 22.44
CA THR A 76 -17.08 2.83 22.46
C THR A 76 -17.70 2.78 21.07
N ASP A 77 -17.64 3.89 20.35
CA ASP A 77 -18.31 4.16 19.08
C ASP A 77 -17.32 4.64 17.99
N SER A 78 -17.85 4.96 16.80
CA SER A 78 -17.04 5.49 15.70
C SER A 78 -16.52 6.90 15.96
N GLU A 79 -17.26 7.72 16.71
CA GLU A 79 -16.91 9.11 16.98
C GLU A 79 -15.74 9.21 17.96
N SER A 80 -15.78 8.47 19.06
CA SER A 80 -14.63 8.37 19.99
C SER A 80 -13.39 7.85 19.26
N LYS A 81 -13.53 6.92 18.31
CA LYS A 81 -12.42 6.45 17.49
C LYS A 81 -11.84 7.53 16.58
N LYS A 82 -12.67 8.38 15.97
CA LYS A 82 -12.21 9.51 15.13
C LYS A 82 -11.43 10.52 15.96
N LYS A 83 -11.97 10.93 17.12
CA LYS A 83 -11.30 11.83 18.07
C LYS A 83 -9.92 11.33 18.49
N VAL A 84 -9.82 10.04 18.83
CA VAL A 84 -8.52 9.42 19.18
C VAL A 84 -7.55 9.42 18.00
N LEU A 85 -8.03 9.17 16.78
CA LEU A 85 -7.16 9.22 15.58
C LEU A 85 -6.66 10.64 15.29
N GLU A 86 -7.49 11.66 15.50
CA GLU A 86 -7.10 13.06 15.33
C GLU A 86 -6.01 13.46 16.32
N ILE A 87 -6.17 13.12 17.61
CA ILE A 87 -5.17 13.37 18.64
C ILE A 87 -3.83 12.69 18.31
N LEU A 88 -3.87 11.41 17.95
CA LEU A 88 -2.65 10.66 17.61
C LEU A 88 -1.95 11.22 16.36
N LYS A 89 -2.71 11.70 15.36
CA LYS A 89 -2.15 12.35 14.17
C LYS A 89 -1.53 13.70 14.50
N ALA A 90 -2.17 14.49 15.36
CA ALA A 90 -1.63 15.77 15.81
C ALA A 90 -0.34 15.58 16.61
N GLU A 91 -0.30 14.61 17.54
CA GLU A 91 0.91 14.24 18.27
C GLU A 91 2.04 13.82 17.32
N GLN A 92 1.73 12.97 16.33
CA GLN A 92 2.70 12.53 15.34
C GLN A 92 3.21 13.69 14.48
N ALA A 93 2.35 14.61 14.06
CA ALA A 93 2.74 15.78 13.27
C ALA A 93 3.66 16.71 14.06
N MET A 94 3.31 17.00 15.33
CA MET A 94 4.16 17.80 16.22
C MET A 94 5.52 17.14 16.45
N GLN A 95 5.55 15.82 16.66
CA GLN A 95 6.81 15.10 16.84
C GLN A 95 7.68 15.13 15.58
N MET A 96 7.09 15.04 14.38
CA MET A 96 7.86 15.11 13.13
C MET A 96 8.41 16.52 12.88
N MET A 97 7.67 17.57 13.23
CA MET A 97 8.14 18.95 13.12
C MET A 97 9.27 19.25 14.12
N GLN A 98 9.18 18.76 15.36
CA GLN A 98 10.23 18.98 16.37
C GLN A 98 11.54 18.25 16.09
N VAL A 99 11.51 17.13 15.35
CA VAL A 99 12.71 16.35 15.04
C VAL A 99 13.57 17.00 13.95
N GLU A 100 13.04 17.97 13.18
CA GLU A 100 13.83 18.71 12.19
C GLU A 100 14.65 19.86 12.81
N GLU A 101 14.31 20.34 14.02
CA GLU A 101 15.01 21.48 14.65
C GLU A 101 16.04 21.10 15.71
N ASP A 102 15.97 19.93 16.34
CA ASP A 102 16.96 19.56 17.37
C ASP A 102 17.05 18.03 17.61
N ALA A 103 18.13 17.39 17.14
CA ALA A 103 18.44 16.02 17.53
C ALA A 103 19.96 15.71 17.51
N PRO A 104 20.65 15.79 18.66
CA PRO A 104 21.91 15.06 18.84
C PRO A 104 21.68 13.53 18.82
N PRO A 105 22.70 12.73 18.44
CA PRO A 105 22.56 11.29 18.25
C PRO A 105 22.19 10.57 19.57
N ARG A 106 21.10 9.79 19.54
CA ARG A 106 20.69 8.94 20.68
C ARG A 106 21.78 7.89 20.98
N PRO A 107 22.26 7.76 22.23
CA PRO A 107 23.16 6.68 22.59
C PRO A 107 22.42 5.33 22.54
N LYS A 108 23.09 4.33 21.95
CA LYS A 108 22.61 2.94 21.86
C LYS A 108 22.47 2.39 23.28
N LYS A 109 21.24 2.13 23.74
CA LYS A 109 21.01 1.32 24.95
C LYS A 109 21.45 -0.12 24.66
N SER A 110 22.58 -0.50 25.24
CA SER A 110 23.03 -1.88 25.38
C SER A 110 22.04 -2.64 26.26
N ALA A 111 21.25 -3.55 25.67
CA ALA A 111 20.52 -4.54 26.44
C ALA A 111 21.41 -5.78 26.61
N MET A 112 22.46 -5.66 27.44
CA MET A 112 22.91 -6.79 28.22
C MET A 112 21.84 -7.05 29.28
N GLY A 113 21.03 -8.08 29.05
CA GLY A 113 20.07 -8.60 30.03
C GLY A 113 20.12 -10.11 30.01
N LYS A 114 21.16 -10.67 30.63
CA LYS A 114 21.28 -12.10 30.94
C LYS A 114 20.13 -12.50 31.87
N GLY A 115 19.06 -13.04 31.31
CA GLY A 115 17.99 -13.71 32.06
C GLY A 115 18.37 -15.17 32.29
N ILE A 116 18.82 -15.46 33.50
CA ILE A 116 19.11 -16.78 34.07
C ILE A 116 17.84 -17.65 33.91
N LYS A 117 17.92 -18.73 33.12
CA LYS A 117 16.91 -19.80 33.15
C LYS A 117 17.38 -20.86 34.15
N VAL A 118 16.80 -20.79 35.34
CA VAL A 118 16.93 -21.82 36.37
C VAL A 118 16.21 -23.08 35.89
N ALA A 119 16.95 -24.18 35.89
CA ALA A 119 16.43 -25.52 35.67
C ALA A 119 15.58 -25.97 36.87
N ALA A 120 14.41 -26.54 36.61
CA ALA A 120 13.74 -27.42 37.55
C ALA A 120 13.13 -28.58 36.77
N ALA A 121 13.66 -29.76 37.06
CA ALA A 121 13.29 -31.03 36.50
C ALA A 121 11.99 -31.57 37.13
N ALA A 122 11.13 -32.14 36.29
CA ALA A 122 10.17 -33.23 36.54
C ALA A 122 9.28 -33.29 35.28
N SER A 123 8.92 -34.39 34.66
CA SER A 123 9.25 -35.80 34.76
C SER A 123 8.45 -36.46 33.62
N ALA A 124 9.09 -37.35 32.87
CA ALA A 124 8.51 -38.51 32.19
C ALA A 124 7.13 -38.38 31.52
N ALA A 125 7.08 -38.37 30.18
CA ALA A 125 6.25 -39.32 29.41
C ALA A 125 6.47 -39.23 27.88
N LYS A 126 7.07 -40.30 27.35
CA LYS A 126 6.70 -41.02 26.10
C LYS A 126 6.73 -40.29 24.75
N THR A 127 7.88 -40.45 24.07
CA THR A 127 8.06 -41.16 22.78
C THR A 127 6.87 -41.31 21.79
N LYS A 128 7.09 -40.89 20.54
CA LYS A 128 7.08 -41.68 19.26
C LYS A 128 6.75 -40.73 18.09
N LYS A 129 7.74 -40.33 17.29
CA LYS A 129 8.21 -40.91 16.01
C LYS A 129 7.26 -40.63 14.82
N ALA A 130 7.85 -39.98 13.83
CA ALA A 130 7.36 -39.47 12.55
C ALA A 130 6.40 -40.34 11.73
N THR A 131 5.60 -39.69 10.86
CA THR A 131 5.57 -39.91 9.38
C THR A 131 4.53 -39.01 8.67
N LYS A 132 4.99 -38.19 7.71
CA LYS A 132 4.32 -38.01 6.39
C LYS A 132 5.01 -39.01 5.43
N PRO A 133 4.52 -39.39 4.23
CA PRO A 133 3.47 -38.77 3.38
C PRO A 133 2.53 -39.79 2.67
N LYS A 134 1.49 -39.35 1.96
CA LYS A 134 1.11 -39.95 0.65
C LYS A 134 0.22 -39.03 -0.18
N ALA A 135 0.61 -38.84 -1.43
CA ALA A 135 -0.15 -38.22 -2.49
C ALA A 135 -1.35 -39.09 -2.90
N ALA A 136 -2.43 -38.44 -3.34
CA ALA A 136 -3.39 -39.02 -4.26
C ALA A 136 -3.69 -37.99 -5.35
N ALA A 137 -3.21 -38.30 -6.55
CA ALA A 137 -3.64 -37.69 -7.78
C ALA A 137 -5.09 -38.10 -8.06
N ALA A 138 -5.90 -37.17 -8.58
CA ALA A 138 -7.03 -37.50 -9.43
C ALA A 138 -7.14 -36.41 -10.49
N LYS A 139 -6.62 -36.75 -11.68
CA LYS A 139 -7.06 -36.17 -12.94
C LYS A 139 -8.55 -36.50 -13.10
N MET A 140 -9.37 -35.54 -13.49
CA MET A 140 -10.49 -35.81 -14.39
C MET A 140 -10.51 -34.69 -15.41
N ASP A 141 -9.92 -35.02 -16.56
CA ASP A 141 -10.39 -34.59 -17.87
C ASP A 141 -11.91 -34.83 -17.95
N MET A 142 -12.65 -33.83 -18.40
CA MET A 142 -13.92 -34.02 -19.08
C MET A 142 -13.91 -33.08 -20.28
N ASP A 143 -14.12 -33.71 -21.43
CA ASP A 143 -14.11 -33.20 -22.80
C ASP A 143 -14.97 -31.94 -23.03
#